data_AF-A0A662FVW3-F1
#
_entry.id   AF-A0A662FVW3-F1
#
_cell.length_a   1.000
_cell.length_b   1.000
_cell.length_c   1.000
_cell.angle_alpha   90.00
_cell.angle_beta   90.00
_cell.angle_gamma   90.00
#
_symmetry.space_group_name_H-M   'P 1'
#
loop_
_entity.id
_entity.type
_entity.pdbx_description
1 polymer ?
#
loop_
_entity_poly.entity_id
_entity_poly.type
_entity_poly.pdbx_seq_one_letter_code
_entity_poly.pdbx_strand_id
1 'polypeptide(L)'
;MGKERREKFPAFCVVFTIATITVGFMWAQTSVKVVKLKEEAPIFLHRMPITIGYFGKTPLIDYSIRLVIDTASLIKEGKMEPDCGDIRFTNETSFDSADWKTKYPYWIESGCNTNETIIWVKVDLIPAGANKTIYMYYDIQGYRNNPSKVLLEVRK
;
A
#
# COMPACT_ATOMS: atom_id res chain seq x y z
N MET A 1 51.66 4.98 87.11
CA MET A 1 52.80 4.45 86.33
C MET A 1 52.34 4.35 84.88
N GLY A 2 52.96 5.13 83.98
CA GLY A 2 52.56 5.37 82.56
C GLY A 2 51.43 6.40 82.42
N LYS A 3 51.60 7.68 82.04
CA LYS A 3 52.26 8.30 80.86
C LYS A 3 51.77 7.60 79.57
N GLU A 4 51.15 8.25 78.59
CA GLU A 4 51.54 9.54 78.02
C GLU A 4 50.58 10.05 76.90
N ARG A 5 50.48 11.39 76.82
CA ARG A 5 50.24 12.35 75.70
C ARG A 5 48.97 12.36 74.83
N ARG A 6 48.40 13.58 74.76
CA ARG A 6 47.49 14.13 73.73
C ARG A 6 48.32 14.76 72.59
N GLU A 7 47.86 14.63 71.32
CA GLU A 7 47.96 15.59 70.18
C GLU A 7 46.90 15.16 69.13
N LYS A 8 45.82 15.92 68.82
CA LYS A 8 45.61 17.12 67.97
C LYS A 8 45.39 16.87 66.45
N PHE A 9 44.14 17.16 66.02
CA PHE A 9 43.68 17.81 64.75
C PHE A 9 43.29 16.96 63.49
N PRO A 10 42.40 17.48 62.57
CA PRO A 10 41.10 16.87 62.19
C PRO A 10 40.93 16.64 60.66
N ALA A 11 39.81 16.05 60.16
CA ALA A 11 39.29 16.30 58.79
C ALA A 11 37.88 15.72 58.50
N PHE A 12 37.17 16.40 57.57
CA PHE A 12 35.95 16.05 56.80
C PHE A 12 34.59 16.09 57.52
N CYS A 13 33.74 17.10 57.25
CA CYS A 13 32.84 17.31 56.09
C CYS A 13 31.51 16.51 56.25
N VAL A 14 30.41 16.98 55.64
CA VAL A 14 29.00 16.48 55.75
C VAL A 14 28.26 17.17 56.95
N VAL A 15 27.02 17.71 56.94
CA VAL A 15 25.79 17.54 56.13
C VAL A 15 24.80 18.73 56.33
N PHE A 16 23.80 18.83 55.43
CA PHE A 16 22.39 19.28 55.57
C PHE A 16 21.99 20.77 55.41
N THR A 17 21.21 21.09 54.36
CA THR A 17 19.95 21.90 54.39
C THR A 17 19.10 21.61 53.11
N ILE A 18 18.00 20.86 53.18
CA ILE A 18 16.55 21.21 53.26
C ILE A 18 15.84 21.59 51.92
N ALA A 19 14.97 20.66 51.50
CA ALA A 19 13.63 20.76 50.89
C ALA A 19 13.24 21.93 49.95
N THR A 20 13.08 21.62 48.66
CA THR A 20 11.82 21.85 47.94
C THR A 20 11.44 20.55 47.23
N ILE A 21 10.39 19.87 47.70
CA ILE A 21 9.76 18.80 46.94
C ILE A 21 8.95 19.51 45.86
N THR A 22 9.58 19.80 44.72
CA THR A 22 8.79 20.01 43.51
C THR A 22 8.00 18.74 43.34
N VAL A 23 6.67 18.84 43.45
CA VAL A 23 5.75 17.79 43.07
C VAL A 23 6.05 17.51 41.60
N GLY A 24 6.96 16.56 41.38
CA GLY A 24 7.24 15.97 40.10
C GLY A 24 6.06 15.11 39.72
N PHE A 25 4.87 15.70 39.63
CA PHE A 25 3.90 15.34 38.61
C PHE A 25 4.54 15.76 37.29
N MET A 26 5.59 15.02 36.95
CA MET A 26 6.05 14.87 35.60
C MET A 26 4.84 14.28 34.91
N TRP A 27 4.05 15.15 34.28
CA TRP A 27 3.09 14.75 33.29
C TRP A 27 3.91 14.03 32.23
N ALA A 28 4.10 12.73 32.41
CA ALA A 28 4.57 11.86 31.36
C ALA A 28 3.40 11.79 30.39
N GLN A 29 3.27 12.82 29.57
CA GLN A 29 2.38 12.75 28.44
C GLN A 29 3.04 11.77 27.47
N THR A 30 2.66 10.51 27.60
CA THR A 30 3.06 9.48 26.64
C THR A 30 2.45 9.87 25.30
N SER A 31 3.27 10.40 24.42
CA SER A 31 2.87 10.69 23.05
C SER A 31 2.50 9.37 22.38
N VAL A 32 1.21 9.15 22.14
CA VAL A 32 0.78 8.06 21.25
C VAL A 32 1.20 8.45 19.83
N LYS A 33 2.21 7.78 19.29
CA LYS A 33 2.55 7.92 17.87
C LYS A 33 1.51 7.16 17.06
N VAL A 34 0.68 7.88 16.32
CA VAL A 34 -0.14 7.27 15.27
C VAL A 34 0.81 6.83 14.16
N VAL A 35 1.02 5.52 14.03
CA VAL A 35 1.71 4.95 12.87
C VAL A 35 0.78 5.12 11.68
N LYS A 36 1.17 5.96 10.70
CA LYS A 36 0.48 6.00 9.41
C LYS A 36 0.68 4.64 8.74
N LEU A 37 -0.40 3.90 8.58
CA LEU A 37 -0.40 2.71 7.73
C LEU A 37 -0.14 3.18 6.30
N LYS A 38 0.86 2.57 5.65
CA LYS A 38 1.07 2.74 4.21
C LYS A 38 -0.21 2.25 3.53
N GLU A 39 -0.81 3.06 2.66
CA GLU A 39 -1.93 2.62 1.85
C GLU A 39 -1.49 1.38 1.07
N GLU A 40 -2.08 0.24 1.42
CA GLU A 40 -1.69 -1.04 0.84
C GLU A 40 -2.25 -1.12 -0.57
N ALA A 41 -1.35 -1.32 -1.53
CA ALA A 41 -1.75 -1.44 -2.91
C ALA A 41 -2.53 -2.74 -3.12
N PRO A 42 -3.55 -2.74 -3.97
CA PRO A 42 -4.32 -3.95 -4.23
C PRO A 42 -3.46 -5.02 -4.88
N ILE A 43 -3.64 -6.26 -4.42
CA ILE A 43 -3.06 -7.47 -5.02
C ILE A 43 -4.15 -8.16 -5.84
N PHE A 44 -3.80 -8.51 -7.08
CA PHE A 44 -4.67 -9.25 -8.00
C PHE A 44 -4.31 -10.73 -8.00
N LEU A 45 -5.28 -11.63 -8.20
CA LEU A 45 -4.99 -13.06 -8.36
C LEU A 45 -4.92 -13.51 -9.82
N HIS A 46 -5.66 -12.83 -10.68
CA HIS A 46 -5.87 -13.28 -12.03
C HIS A 46 -5.49 -12.20 -13.03
N ARG A 47 -5.01 -12.67 -14.19
CA ARG A 47 -4.68 -11.80 -15.31
C ARG A 47 -4.98 -12.47 -16.63
N MET A 48 -5.34 -11.65 -17.62
CA MET A 48 -5.52 -12.06 -19.00
C MET A 48 -4.55 -11.27 -19.89
N PRO A 49 -3.65 -11.94 -20.63
CA PRO A 49 -2.79 -11.28 -21.60
C PRO A 49 -3.60 -10.85 -22.82
N ILE A 50 -3.37 -9.63 -23.28
CA ILE A 50 -3.98 -9.04 -24.48
C ILE A 50 -2.84 -8.61 -25.39
N THR A 51 -2.71 -9.28 -26.54
CA THR A 51 -1.70 -8.95 -27.55
C THR A 51 -2.30 -8.05 -28.61
N ILE A 52 -1.72 -6.85 -28.74
CA ILE A 52 -2.10 -5.82 -29.69
C ILE A 52 -1.07 -5.82 -30.81
N GLY A 53 -1.48 -6.24 -32.00
CA GLY A 53 -0.66 -6.13 -33.21
C GLY A 53 -1.05 -4.88 -34.01
N TYR A 54 -0.05 -4.11 -34.45
CA TYR A 54 -0.29 -2.95 -35.31
C TYR A 54 0.68 -2.94 -36.49
N PHE A 55 0.14 -3.06 -37.70
CA PHE A 55 0.90 -3.19 -38.96
C PHE A 55 1.14 -1.86 -39.68
N GLY A 56 0.93 -0.72 -39.01
CA GLY A 56 1.20 0.60 -39.61
C GLY A 56 2.69 0.93 -39.69
N LYS A 57 2.99 2.07 -40.32
CA LYS A 57 4.37 2.55 -40.52
C LYS A 57 4.89 3.46 -39.40
N THR A 58 3.98 4.11 -38.67
CA THR A 58 4.30 5.08 -37.61
C THR A 58 3.68 4.63 -36.30
N PRO A 59 4.42 4.64 -35.17
CA PRO A 59 3.88 4.20 -33.89
C PRO A 59 2.67 5.04 -33.48
N LEU A 60 1.72 4.41 -32.79
CA LEU A 60 0.58 5.11 -32.22
C LEU A 60 0.91 5.49 -30.78
N ILE A 61 0.62 6.73 -30.40
CA ILE A 61 0.85 7.26 -29.06
C ILE A 61 -0.51 7.64 -28.48
N ASP A 62 -0.74 7.32 -27.21
CA ASP A 62 -1.96 7.69 -26.48
C ASP A 62 -3.26 7.23 -27.17
N TYR A 63 -3.22 6.03 -27.77
CA TYR A 63 -4.29 5.52 -28.61
C TYR A 63 -5.27 4.64 -27.83
N SER A 64 -6.57 4.85 -28.03
CA SER A 64 -7.62 4.05 -27.42
C SER A 64 -7.95 2.82 -28.25
N ILE A 65 -7.90 1.65 -27.62
CA ILE A 65 -8.26 0.37 -28.24
C ILE A 65 -9.57 -0.16 -27.65
N ARG A 66 -10.39 -0.78 -28.50
CA ARG A 66 -11.63 -1.46 -28.10
C ARG A 66 -11.34 -2.92 -27.81
N LEU A 67 -11.73 -3.38 -26.63
CA LEU A 67 -11.68 -4.76 -26.18
C LEU A 67 -13.09 -5.30 -26.03
N VAL A 68 -13.28 -6.57 -26.39
CA VAL A 68 -14.53 -7.32 -26.16
C VAL A 68 -14.17 -8.54 -25.33
N ILE A 69 -14.74 -8.64 -24.14
CA ILE A 69 -14.36 -9.64 -23.13
C ILE A 69 -15.62 -10.28 -22.57
N ASP A 70 -15.60 -11.60 -22.42
CA ASP A 70 -16.67 -12.34 -21.73
C ASP A 70 -16.44 -12.26 -20.22
N THR A 71 -17.12 -11.31 -19.57
CA THR A 71 -17.07 -11.19 -18.10
C THR A 71 -18.07 -12.11 -17.41
N ALA A 72 -19.16 -12.51 -18.08
CA ALA A 72 -20.16 -13.42 -17.52
C ALA A 72 -19.55 -14.78 -17.13
N SER A 73 -18.69 -15.34 -17.98
CA SER A 73 -17.98 -16.58 -17.68
C SER A 73 -17.03 -16.43 -16.49
N LEU A 74 -16.29 -15.31 -16.41
CA LEU A 74 -15.36 -15.04 -15.31
C LEU A 74 -16.08 -14.84 -13.96
N ILE A 75 -17.21 -14.13 -13.97
CA ILE A 75 -18.04 -13.90 -12.79
C ILE A 75 -18.68 -15.23 -12.33
N LYS A 76 -19.16 -16.05 -13.27
CA LYS A 76 -19.72 -17.38 -12.96
C LYS A 76 -18.70 -18.31 -12.32
N GLU A 77 -17.43 -18.20 -12.70
CA GLU A 77 -16.32 -18.92 -12.07
C GLU A 77 -15.90 -18.34 -10.71
N GLY A 78 -16.50 -17.23 -10.27
CA GLY A 78 -16.19 -16.58 -9.00
C GLY A 78 -14.86 -15.84 -9.02
N LYS A 79 -14.31 -15.54 -10.19
CA LYS A 79 -13.00 -14.87 -10.36
C LYS A 79 -13.11 -13.36 -10.47
N MET A 80 -14.31 -12.80 -10.56
CA MET A 80 -14.49 -11.39 -10.87
C MET A 80 -15.76 -10.86 -10.19
N GLU A 81 -15.72 -9.59 -9.79
CA GLU A 81 -16.84 -8.95 -9.12
C GLU A 81 -18.00 -8.66 -10.10
N PRO A 82 -19.28 -8.83 -9.71
CA PRO A 82 -20.42 -8.66 -10.63
C PRO A 82 -20.59 -7.26 -11.24
N ASP A 83 -19.94 -6.26 -10.66
CA ASP A 83 -19.96 -4.86 -11.11
C ASP A 83 -18.73 -4.49 -11.96
N CYS A 84 -17.81 -5.43 -12.17
CA CYS A 84 -16.56 -5.23 -12.91
C CYS A 84 -15.65 -4.15 -12.29
N GLY A 85 -15.83 -3.82 -11.00
CA GLY A 85 -15.06 -2.78 -10.30
C GLY A 85 -13.59 -3.16 -10.05
N ASP A 86 -13.27 -4.44 -10.19
CA ASP A 86 -11.98 -5.05 -9.95
C ASP A 86 -11.05 -5.09 -11.19
N ILE A 87 -11.48 -4.59 -12.35
CA ILE A 87 -10.64 -4.58 -13.56
C ILE A 87 -9.52 -3.54 -13.46
N ARG A 88 -8.28 -3.91 -13.75
CA ARG A 88 -7.17 -2.96 -13.97
C ARG A 88 -6.34 -3.35 -15.20
N PHE A 89 -5.74 -2.37 -15.87
CA PHE A 89 -4.88 -2.59 -17.04
C PHE A 89 -3.47 -2.06 -16.80
N THR A 90 -2.47 -2.88 -17.14
CA THR A 90 -1.05 -2.52 -17.09
C THR A 90 -0.26 -3.32 -18.13
N ASN A 91 0.96 -2.91 -18.43
CA ASN A 91 1.94 -3.73 -19.17
C ASN A 91 2.87 -4.52 -18.24
N GLU A 92 2.77 -4.30 -16.92
CA GLU A 92 3.60 -4.94 -15.92
C GLU A 92 3.12 -6.37 -15.64
N THR A 93 4.03 -7.20 -15.15
CA THR A 93 3.75 -8.62 -14.87
C THR A 93 3.58 -8.94 -13.39
N SER A 94 3.86 -7.99 -12.48
CA SER A 94 3.64 -8.18 -11.04
C SER A 94 2.14 -8.26 -10.74
N PHE A 95 1.76 -9.11 -9.79
CA PHE A 95 0.38 -9.16 -9.26
C PHE A 95 0.13 -8.10 -8.18
N ASP A 96 1.20 -7.50 -7.64
CA ASP A 96 1.12 -6.38 -6.71
C ASP A 96 1.11 -5.06 -7.48
N SER A 97 0.03 -4.29 -7.33
CA SER A 97 -0.10 -3.01 -8.00
C SER A 97 0.75 -1.88 -7.42
N ALA A 98 1.45 -2.12 -6.30
CA ALA A 98 2.51 -1.25 -5.80
C ALA A 98 3.74 -1.24 -6.73
N ASP A 99 4.00 -2.36 -7.41
CA ASP A 99 5.15 -2.48 -8.31
C ASP A 99 4.88 -1.90 -9.70
N TRP A 100 3.62 -1.58 -10.00
CA TRP A 100 3.22 -1.14 -11.33
C TRP A 100 3.70 0.28 -11.61
N LYS A 101 4.52 0.43 -12.65
CA LYS A 101 4.96 1.75 -13.14
C LYS A 101 3.94 2.41 -14.06
N THR A 102 3.21 1.60 -14.83
CA THR A 102 2.26 2.08 -15.83
C THR A 102 0.87 1.55 -15.50
N LYS A 103 -0.11 2.44 -15.42
CA LYS A 103 -1.53 2.09 -15.29
C LYS A 103 -2.27 2.72 -16.45
N TYR A 104 -2.98 1.90 -17.22
CA TYR A 104 -3.71 2.38 -18.39
C TYR A 104 -5.10 2.85 -17.98
N PRO A 105 -5.49 4.10 -18.28
CA PRO A 105 -6.85 4.54 -18.07
C PRO A 105 -7.78 3.82 -19.04
N TYR A 106 -8.96 3.47 -18.54
CA TYR A 106 -9.95 2.72 -19.29
C TYR A 106 -11.35 3.20 -18.94
N TRP A 107 -12.32 2.90 -19.80
CA TRP A 107 -13.73 3.03 -19.49
C TRP A 107 -14.49 1.82 -20.04
N ILE A 108 -15.52 1.41 -19.29
CA ILE A 108 -16.45 0.38 -19.75
C ILE A 108 -17.54 1.12 -20.51
N GLU A 109 -17.65 0.85 -21.82
CA GLU A 109 -18.70 1.45 -22.65
C GLU A 109 -20.05 0.78 -22.35
N SER A 110 -20.05 -0.55 -22.29
CA SER A 110 -21.24 -1.33 -21.95
C SER A 110 -20.90 -2.78 -21.57
N GLY A 111 -21.80 -3.42 -20.83
CA GLY A 111 -21.87 -4.89 -20.81
C GLY A 111 -21.13 -5.61 -19.69
N CYS A 112 -21.11 -5.12 -18.45
CA CYS A 112 -20.64 -5.92 -17.33
C CYS A 112 -21.56 -7.12 -17.05
N ASN A 113 -21.00 -8.27 -16.62
CA ASN A 113 -21.72 -9.52 -16.41
C ASN A 113 -22.47 -10.00 -17.66
N THR A 114 -21.85 -9.79 -18.83
CA THR A 114 -22.34 -10.29 -20.11
C THR A 114 -21.22 -10.99 -20.87
N ASN A 115 -21.59 -11.75 -21.90
CA ASN A 115 -20.63 -12.43 -22.76
C ASN A 115 -19.82 -11.45 -23.63
N GLU A 116 -20.28 -10.20 -23.76
CA GLU A 116 -19.67 -9.16 -24.59
C GLU A 116 -19.57 -7.84 -23.82
N THR A 117 -18.59 -7.75 -22.92
CA THR A 117 -18.23 -6.50 -22.26
C THR A 117 -17.33 -5.68 -23.17
N ILE A 118 -17.77 -4.46 -23.51
CA ILE A 118 -17.00 -3.53 -24.32
C ILE A 118 -16.22 -2.61 -23.39
N ILE A 119 -14.90 -2.71 -23.45
CA ILE A 119 -13.99 -1.91 -22.64
C ILE A 119 -13.03 -1.20 -23.58
N TRP A 120 -12.85 0.10 -23.35
CA TRP A 120 -11.86 0.87 -24.06
C TRP A 120 -10.69 1.18 -23.15
N VAL A 121 -9.48 0.97 -23.65
CA VAL A 121 -8.25 1.17 -22.89
C VAL A 121 -7.34 2.12 -23.67
N LYS A 122 -6.83 3.16 -23.01
CA LYS A 122 -5.87 4.07 -23.62
C LYS A 122 -4.45 3.56 -23.39
N VAL A 123 -3.76 3.20 -24.46
CA VAL A 123 -2.39 2.67 -24.44
C VAL A 123 -1.40 3.78 -24.84
N ASP A 124 -0.35 3.92 -24.04
CA ASP A 124 0.68 4.96 -24.17
C ASP A 124 1.43 4.91 -25.50
N LEU A 125 1.85 3.72 -25.93
CA LEU A 125 2.66 3.51 -27.13
C LEU A 125 2.32 2.16 -27.74
N ILE A 126 1.91 2.12 -29.00
CA ILE A 126 1.79 0.89 -29.78
C ILE A 126 2.84 0.94 -30.89
N PRO A 127 3.85 0.06 -30.88
CA PRO A 127 4.93 0.10 -31.85
C PRO A 127 4.43 -0.24 -33.26
N ALA A 128 4.98 0.44 -34.25
CA ALA A 128 4.72 0.13 -35.66
C ALA A 128 5.38 -1.18 -36.07
N GLY A 129 4.62 -2.08 -36.69
CA GLY A 129 5.14 -3.35 -37.20
C GLY A 129 5.52 -4.37 -36.11
N ALA A 130 5.10 -4.15 -34.86
CA ALA A 130 5.39 -5.04 -33.75
C ALA A 130 4.15 -5.25 -32.86
N ASN A 131 4.24 -6.26 -32.00
CA ASN A 131 3.19 -6.58 -31.05
C ASN A 131 3.50 -5.95 -29.70
N LYS A 132 2.48 -5.40 -29.04
CA LYS A 132 2.52 -4.99 -27.64
C LYS A 132 1.58 -5.86 -26.83
N THR A 133 2.08 -6.41 -25.73
CA THR A 133 1.25 -7.15 -24.78
C THR A 133 0.91 -6.24 -23.61
N ILE A 134 -0.38 -6.15 -23.30
CA ILE A 134 -0.88 -5.59 -22.05
C ILE A 134 -1.59 -6.69 -21.28
N TYR A 135 -1.84 -6.47 -20.00
CA TYR A 135 -2.51 -7.40 -19.12
C TYR A 135 -3.73 -6.73 -18.52
N MET A 136 -4.86 -7.44 -18.57
CA MET A 136 -6.04 -7.14 -17.78
C MET A 136 -5.95 -7.94 -16.49
N TYR A 137 -5.84 -7.27 -15.36
CA TYR A 137 -5.90 -7.84 -14.03
C TYR A 137 -7.33 -7.74 -13.48
N TYR A 138 -7.76 -8.76 -12.74
CA TYR A 138 -9.06 -8.88 -12.10
C TYR A 138 -8.93 -9.77 -10.85
N ASP A 139 -9.97 -9.85 -10.01
CA ASP A 139 -9.95 -10.46 -8.68
C ASP A 139 -9.04 -9.74 -7.68
N ILE A 140 -9.60 -8.77 -6.96
CA ILE A 140 -8.91 -8.04 -5.89
C ILE A 140 -9.00 -8.81 -4.56
N GLN A 141 -8.01 -9.64 -4.25
CA GLN A 141 -8.01 -10.40 -2.99
C GLN A 141 -7.49 -9.65 -1.77
N GLY A 142 -7.11 -8.38 -1.92
CA GLY A 142 -6.54 -7.69 -0.78
C GLY A 142 -6.36 -6.21 -0.95
N TYR A 143 -7.14 -5.46 -0.19
CA TYR A 143 -6.54 -4.60 0.83
C TYR A 143 -5.97 -5.53 1.93
N ARG A 144 -4.88 -6.26 1.66
CA ARG A 144 -4.35 -7.28 2.57
C ARG A 144 -3.64 -6.59 3.72
N ASN A 145 -4.45 -6.31 4.74
CA ASN A 145 -4.34 -5.51 5.98
C ASN A 145 -5.04 -4.15 5.88
N ASN A 146 -6.39 -4.17 5.90
CA ASN A 146 -7.09 -3.10 6.56
C ASN A 146 -7.25 -3.39 8.07
N PRO A 147 -6.29 -3.03 8.93
CA PRO A 147 -6.58 -2.87 10.34
C PRO A 147 -7.10 -1.44 10.58
N SER A 148 -8.00 -0.88 9.75
CA SER A 148 -8.76 0.32 10.18
C SER A 148 -9.66 0.02 11.38
N LYS A 149 -9.65 -1.22 11.88
CA LYS A 149 -10.00 -1.58 13.24
C LYS A 149 -8.82 -2.15 14.03
N VAL A 150 -7.65 -1.49 14.05
CA VAL A 150 -6.73 -1.60 15.20
C VAL A 150 -7.50 -0.98 16.36
N LEU A 151 -8.19 -1.80 17.15
CA LEU A 151 -8.53 -1.39 18.50
C LEU A 151 -7.19 -1.18 19.21
N LEU A 152 -6.77 0.08 19.35
CA LEU A 152 -5.72 0.42 20.31
C LEU A 152 -6.32 0.22 21.69
N GLU A 153 -6.32 -1.02 22.21
CA GLU A 153 -6.64 -1.26 23.60
C GLU A 153 -5.47 -0.73 24.43
N VAL A 154 -5.58 0.53 24.86
CA VAL A 154 -4.70 1.11 25.87
C VAL A 154 -5.06 0.42 27.19
N ARG A 155 -4.29 -0.62 27.55
CA ARG A 155 -4.36 -1.15 28.91
C ARG A 155 -3.72 -0.13 29.85
N LYS A 156 -4.50 0.25 30.87
CA LYS A 156 -4.08 1.13 31.96
C LYS A 156 -3.01 0.45 32.82
#